data_AF-A0A227IK99-F1
#
_entry.id   AF-A0A227IK99-F1
#
_cell.length_a   1.000
_cell.length_b   1.000
_cell.length_c   1.000
_cell.angle_alpha   90.00
_cell.angle_beta   90.00
_cell.angle_gamma   90.00
#
_symmetry.space_group_name_H-M   'P 1'
#
loop_
_entity.id
_entity.type
_entity.pdbx_description
1 polymer ?
#
loop_
_entity_poly.entity_id
_entity_poly.type
_entity_poly.pdbx_seq_one_letter_code
_entity_poly.pdbx_strand_id
1 'polypeptide(L)' 'PLKALAFKIMDDRFGALTFIRIYSGKMKKGDTVLNSATGKTERIGRMVEMHADERNEIDSAQAGDIIAVVGMKNVQTGHT' A
#
# COMPACT_ATOMS: atom_id res chain seq x y z
N PRO A 1 -14.50 3.83 6.73
CA PRO A 1 -13.48 2.82 7.10
C PRO A 1 -12.51 2.60 5.95
N LEU A 2 -11.25 2.28 6.22
CA LEU A 2 -10.28 2.00 5.16
C LEU A 2 -10.58 0.64 4.52
N LYS A 3 -10.70 0.62 3.19
CA LYS A 3 -10.71 -0.62 2.40
C LYS A 3 -9.80 -0.43 1.20
N ALA A 4 -8.86 -1.33 1.02
CA ALA A 4 -7.89 -1.27 -0.06
C ALA A 4 -7.57 -2.69 -0.55
N LEU A 5 -7.11 -2.82 -1.80
CA LEU A 5 -6.73 -4.11 -2.39
C LEU A 5 -5.30 -4.03 -2.90
N ALA A 6 -4.46 -4.97 -2.45
CA ALA A 6 -3.15 -5.19 -3.03
C ALA A 6 -3.30 -5.98 -4.33
N PHE A 7 -2.99 -5.38 -5.48
CA PHE A 7 -3.22 -6.03 -6.79
C PHE A 7 -1.94 -6.41 -7.53
N LYS A 8 -0.79 -5.88 -7.11
CA LYS A 8 0.51 -6.22 -7.71
C LYS A 8 1.62 -6.06 -6.68
N ILE A 9 2.51 -7.04 -6.62
CA ILE A 9 3.75 -6.95 -5.84
C ILE A 9 4.91 -7.00 -6.82
N MET A 10 5.81 -6.04 -6.71
CA MET A 10 7.00 -5.93 -7.52
C MET A 10 8.20 -5.89 -6.58
N ASP A 11 9.21 -6.69 -6.87
CA ASP A 11 10.47 -6.58 -6.13
C ASP A 11 11.33 -5.49 -6.78
N ASP A 12 11.84 -4.58 -5.97
CA ASP A 12 12.69 -3.47 -6.40
C ASP A 12 13.98 -3.46 -5.56
N ARG A 13 15.02 -2.77 -6.04
CA ARG A 13 16.32 -2.70 -5.34
C ARG A 13 16.22 -2.19 -3.90
N PHE A 14 15.15 -1.45 -3.57
CA PHE A 14 14.91 -0.86 -2.25
C PHE A 14 13.88 -1.64 -1.41
N GLY A 15 13.42 -2.81 -1.89
CA GLY A 15 12.46 -3.68 -1.24
C GLY A 15 11.18 -3.90 -2.03
N ALA A 16 10.34 -4.81 -1.56
CA ALA A 16 9.08 -5.15 -2.22
C ALA A 16 8.10 -3.95 -2.22
N LEU A 17 7.70 -3.54 -3.43
CA LEU A 17 6.66 -2.56 -3.71
C LEU A 17 5.31 -3.26 -3.84
N THR A 18 4.42 -3.02 -2.88
CA THR A 18 3.03 -3.49 -2.97
C THR A 18 2.16 -2.38 -3.52
N PHE A 19 1.62 -2.58 -4.71
CA PHE A 19 0.65 -1.69 -5.33
C PHE A 19 -0.74 -1.96 -4.78
N ILE A 20 -1.36 -0.89 -4.29
CA ILE A 20 -2.62 -0.92 -3.57
C ILE A 20 -3.59 0.08 -4.21
N ARG A 21 -4.82 -0.35 -4.43
CA ARG A 21 -5.95 0.53 -4.79
C ARG A 21 -6.81 0.77 -3.56
N ILE A 22 -7.07 2.04 -3.23
CA ILE A 22 -7.97 2.38 -2.12
C ILE A 22 -9.40 2.55 -2.65
N TYR A 23 -10.35 1.80 -2.09
CA TYR A 23 -11.77 1.85 -2.48
C TYR A 23 -12.63 2.69 -1.55
N SER A 24 -12.26 2.78 -0.26
CA SER A 24 -12.97 3.62 0.69
C SER A 24 -12.06 4.04 1.85
N GLY A 25 -12.30 5.21 2.42
CA GLY A 25 -11.51 5.75 3.53
C GLY A 25 -10.25 6.48 3.07
N LYS A 26 -9.32 6.67 4.01
CA LYS A 26 -8.02 7.29 3.81
C LYS A 26 -6.94 6.46 4.51
N MET A 27 -5.76 6.37 3.91
CA MET A 27 -4.58 5.70 4.44
C MET A 27 -3.49 6.75 4.66
N LYS A 28 -2.84 6.75 5.82
CA LYS A 28 -1.73 7.65 6.13
C LYS A 28 -0.45 6.88 6.43
N LYS A 29 0.67 7.53 6.17
CA LYS A 29 2.01 7.05 6.54
C LYS A 29 2.05 6.82 8.05
N GLY A 30 2.50 5.64 8.46
CA GLY A 30 2.57 5.23 9.86
C GLY A 30 1.31 4.56 10.41
N ASP A 31 0.20 4.53 9.66
CA ASP A 31 -1.01 3.82 10.08
C ASP A 31 -0.74 2.32 10.22
N THR A 32 -1.47 1.68 11.15
CA THR A 32 -1.49 0.22 11.27
C THR A 32 -2.81 -0.28 10.72
N VAL A 33 -2.74 -1.08 9.65
CA VAL A 33 -3.90 -1.61 8.95
C VAL A 33 -4.02 -3.11 9.20
N LEU A 34 -5.24 -3.62 9.22
CA LEU A 34 -5.50 -5.06 9.32
C LEU A 34 -5.57 -5.64 7.91
N ASN A 35 -4.73 -6.63 7.61
CA ASN A 35 -4.94 -7.49 6.45
C ASN A 35 -6.03 -8.51 6.79
N SER A 36 -7.21 -8.33 6.20
CA SER A 36 -8.39 -9.17 6.40
C SER A 36 -8.24 -10.59 5.87
N ALA A 37 -7.35 -10.84 4.90
CA ALA A 37 -7.09 -12.17 4.37
C ALA A 37 -6.23 -13.05 5.31
N THR A 38 -5.32 -12.43 6.08
CA THR A 38 -4.40 -13.15 6.98
C THR A 38 -4.70 -12.94 8.47
N GLY A 39 -5.54 -11.96 8.82
CA GLY A 39 -5.79 -11.54 10.19
C GLY A 39 -4.61 -10.82 10.86
N LYS A 40 -3.51 -10.58 10.14
CA LYS A 40 -2.32 -9.90 10.66
C LYS A 40 -2.41 -8.40 10.43
N THR A 41 -1.84 -7.63 11.34
CA THR A 41 -1.69 -6.19 11.17
C THR A 41 -0.39 -5.87 10.44
N GLU A 42 -0.45 -4.91 9.52
CA GLU A 42 0.70 -4.39 8.80
C GLU A 42 0.82 -2.89 9.08
N ARG A 43 2.05 -2.43 9.29
CA ARG A 43 2.34 -1.01 9.45
C ARG A 43 2.66 -0.41 8.09
N ILE A 44 1.94 0.63 7.72
CA ILE A 44 2.19 1.38 6.49
C ILE A 44 3.44 2.22 6.69
N GLY A 45 4.51 1.81 6.02
CA GLY A 45 5.79 2.52 6.00
C GLY A 45 5.79 3.63 4.97
N ARG A 46 6.76 3.59 4.07
CA ARG A 46 6.90 4.57 2.98
C ARG A 46 5.82 4.31 1.93
N MET A 47 5.06 5.35 1.60
CA MET A 47 4.07 5.34 0.51
C MET A 47 4.59 6.19 -0.63
N VAL A 48 4.46 5.69 -1.85
CA VAL A 48 4.89 6.39 -3.07
C VAL A 48 3.80 6.34 -4.12
N GLU A 49 3.61 7.45 -4.81
CA GLU A 49 2.89 7.53 -6.07
C GLU A 49 3.91 7.36 -7.20
N MET A 50 3.61 6.46 -8.13
CA MET A 50 4.50 6.12 -9.24
C MET A 50 4.07 6.91 -10.48
N HIS A 51 4.92 7.82 -10.94
CA HIS A 51 4.80 8.49 -12.24
C HIS A 51 5.70 7.80 -13.27
N ALA A 52 5.71 8.30 -14.51
CA ALA A 52 6.46 7.71 -15.61
C ALA A 52 7.95 7.51 -15.27
N ASP A 53 8.60 8.56 -14.77
CA ASP A 53 10.03 8.56 -14.47
C ASP A 53 10.34 8.91 -13.00
N GLU A 54 9.32 9.26 -12.21
CA GLU A 54 9.47 9.78 -10.86
C GLU A 54 8.66 8.97 -9.84
N ARG A 55 9.19 8.92 -8.62
CA ARG A 55 8.54 8.29 -7.48
C ARG A 55 8.32 9.36 -6.42
N ASN A 56 7.08 9.79 -6.28
CA ASN A 56 6.73 10.86 -5.37
C ASN A 56 6.29 10.26 -4.03
N GLU A 57 7.04 10.58 -2.98
CA GLU A 57 6.60 10.21 -1.63
C GLU A 57 5.37 10.99 -1.23
N ILE A 58 4.40 10.27 -0.66
CA ILE A 58 3.16 10.86 -0.17
C ILE A 58 2.93 10.45 1.29
N ASP A 59 2.34 11.34 2.06
CA ASP A 59 2.03 11.08 3.48
C ASP A 59 0.60 10.56 3.68
N SER A 60 -0.27 10.72 2.69
CA SER A 60 -1.64 10.22 2.74
C SER A 60 -2.20 9.92 1.36
N ALA A 61 -3.11 8.97 1.29
CA ALA A 61 -3.88 8.60 0.11
C ALA A 61 -5.36 8.38 0.47
N GLN A 62 -6.25 8.58 -0.48
CA GLN A 62 -7.69 8.48 -0.28
C GLN A 62 -8.35 7.50 -1.25
N ALA A 63 -9.64 7.24 -1.03
CA ALA A 63 -10.46 6.45 -1.92
C ALA A 63 -10.38 6.97 -3.36
N GLY A 64 -10.01 6.10 -4.29
CA GLY A 64 -9.75 6.46 -5.68
C GLY A 64 -8.28 6.49 -6.08
N ASP A 65 -7.35 6.47 -5.12
CA ASP A 65 -5.92 6.54 -5.42
C ASP A 65 -5.30 5.14 -5.61
N ILE A 66 -4.28 5.07 -6.47
CA ILE A 66 -3.39 3.92 -6.62
C ILE A 66 -2.02 4.32 -6.13
N ILE A 67 -1.53 3.62 -5.12
CA ILE A 67 -0.26 3.92 -4.48
C ILE A 67 0.57 2.64 -4.36
N ALA A 68 1.87 2.79 -4.19
CA ALA A 68 2.74 1.68 -3.80
C ALA A 68 3.24 1.88 -2.37
N VAL A 69 3.18 0.82 -1.57
CA VAL A 69 3.73 0.77 -0.22
C VAL A 69 4.99 -0.07 -0.23
N VAL A 70 6.08 0.48 0.32
CA VAL A 70 7.38 -0.17 0.34
C VAL A 70 7.55 -1.00 1.62
N GLY A 71 7.98 -2.24 1.47
CA GLY A 71 8.47 -3.06 2.59
C GLY A 71 7.38 -3.74 3.43
N MET A 72 6.21 -4.01 2.84
CA MET A 72 5.19 -4.83 3.49
C MET A 72 5.63 -6.30 3.54
N LYS A 73 5.38 -7.00 4.66
CA LYS A 73 5.94 -8.34 4.90
C LYS A 73 4.91 -9.46 4.75
N ASN A 74 3.70 -9.29 5.28
CA ASN A 74 2.66 -10.33 5.24
C ASN A 74 1.52 -10.00 4.26
N VAL A 75 1.86 -9.53 3.05
CA VAL A 75 0.88 -9.29 1.99
C VAL A 75 1.24 -10.04 0.71
N GLN A 76 0.20 -10.53 0.05
CA GLN A 76 0.25 -11.16 -1.26
C GLN A 76 -0.76 -10.46 -2.18
N THR A 77 -0.59 -10.65 -3.49
CA THR A 77 -1.55 -10.17 -4.48
C THR A 77 -2.93 -10.74 -4.19
N GLY A 78 -3.95 -9.88 -4.15
CA GLY A 78 -5.33 -10.20 -3.81
C GLY A 78 -5.70 -9.95 -2.34
N HIS A 79 -4.76 -9.59 -1.47
CA HIS A 79 -5.06 -9.30 -0.06
C HIS A 79 -5.76 -7.94 0.12
N THR A 80 -6.62 -7.85 1.14
CA THR A 80 -7.44 -6.68 1.50
C THR A 80 -7.17 -6.22 2.91
#